data_AF-A0A6S6RKY9-F1
#
_entry.id   AF-A0A6S6RKY9-F1
#
_cell.length_a   1.000
_cell.length_b   1.000
_cell.length_c   1.000
_cell.angle_alpha   90.00
_cell.angle_beta   90.00
_cell.angle_gamma   90.00
#
_symmetry.space_group_name_H-M   'P 1'
#
loop_
_entity.id
_entity.type
_entity.pdbx_description
1 polymer ?
#
loop_
_entity_poly.entity_id
_entity_poly.type
_entity_poly.pdbx_seq_one_letter_code
_entity_poly.pdbx_strand_id
1 'polypeptide(L)'
;MYLRLNIISKLASYSSHRFIKHLAEIYAGSFNSALLEDKSDEHHLLEVLKGVAYKHVFTHPEVEQLELEAYRIISDLLNFYRPLLLMPRPDFTQLYQNKYHKKYFIETRLLHKLSTKHCLAYGEGIEVICTTHETEKDILEFYYRARLIQDYISGMTDHYAYQEYRKFAVKIKNVMLLN
;
A
#
# COMPACT_ATOMS: atom_id res chain seq x y z
N MET A 1 -11.57 29.00 -15.36
CA MET A 1 -10.66 28.50 -16.41
C MET A 1 -9.29 29.19 -16.41
N TYR A 2 -9.19 30.51 -16.16
CA TYR A 2 -7.93 31.26 -16.15
C TYR A 2 -6.94 30.89 -15.03
N LEU A 3 -7.43 30.60 -13.82
CA LEU A 3 -6.56 30.28 -12.67
C LEU A 3 -5.62 29.11 -12.96
N ARG A 4 -6.17 27.97 -13.43
CA ARG A 4 -5.40 26.79 -13.80
C ARG A 4 -4.35 27.09 -14.87
N LEU A 5 -4.76 27.78 -15.95
CA LEU A 5 -3.85 28.09 -17.06
C LEU A 5 -2.67 28.96 -16.60
N ASN A 6 -2.95 30.01 -15.83
CA ASN A 6 -1.93 30.94 -15.34
C ASN A 6 -0.97 30.25 -14.36
N ILE A 7 -1.48 29.47 -13.40
CA ILE A 7 -0.66 28.72 -12.45
C ILE A 7 0.22 27.70 -13.18
N ILE A 8 -0.36 26.87 -14.05
CA ILE A 8 0.41 25.83 -14.77
C ILE A 8 1.48 26.48 -15.63
N SER A 9 1.16 27.54 -16.39
CA SER A 9 2.13 28.22 -17.24
C SER A 9 3.31 28.78 -16.42
N LYS A 10 3.03 29.44 -15.29
CA LYS A 10 4.04 30.03 -14.41
C LYS A 10 4.91 28.95 -13.75
N LEU A 11 4.29 27.96 -13.11
CA LEU A 11 5.01 26.91 -12.38
C LEU A 11 5.79 25.97 -13.31
N ALA A 12 5.25 25.63 -14.49
CA ALA A 12 5.94 24.78 -15.45
C ALA A 12 7.17 25.47 -16.04
N SER A 13 7.04 26.75 -16.41
CA SER A 13 8.18 27.56 -16.87
C SER A 13 9.27 27.63 -15.81
N TYR A 14 8.91 27.97 -14.57
CA TYR A 14 9.85 28.03 -13.46
C TYR A 14 10.57 26.70 -13.20
N SER A 15 9.82 25.60 -13.11
CA SER A 15 10.37 24.26 -12.90
C SER A 15 11.37 23.87 -13.99
N SER A 16 11.07 24.24 -15.24
CA SER A 16 11.94 23.96 -16.39
C SER A 16 13.27 24.71 -16.30
N HIS A 17 13.25 25.99 -15.93
CA HIS A 17 14.46 26.79 -15.72
C HIS A 17 15.31 26.25 -14.57
N ARG A 18 14.67 25.88 -13.45
CA ARG A 18 15.39 25.32 -12.30
C ARG A 18 16.01 23.96 -12.63
N PHE A 19 15.30 23.10 -13.36
CA PHE A 19 15.83 21.84 -13.85
C PHE A 19 17.09 22.03 -14.71
N ILE A 20 17.04 22.94 -15.70
CA ILE A 20 18.19 23.24 -16.57
C ILE A 20 19.36 23.83 -15.76
N LYS A 21 19.07 24.74 -14.82
CA LYS A 21 20.07 25.38 -13.96
C LYS A 21 20.83 24.36 -13.10
N HIS A 22 20.13 23.36 -12.56
CA HIS A 22 20.69 22.34 -11.67
C HIS A 22 20.91 20.99 -12.38
N LEU A 23 20.99 20.99 -13.72
CA LEU A 23 21.04 19.75 -14.51
C LEU A 23 22.19 18.83 -14.09
N ALA A 24 23.37 19.38 -13.80
CA ALA A 24 24.53 18.60 -13.38
C ALA A 24 24.28 17.87 -12.05
N GLU A 25 23.72 18.55 -11.05
CA GLU A 25 23.42 17.97 -9.73
C GLU A 25 22.28 16.95 -9.81
N ILE A 26 21.25 17.23 -10.63
CA ILE A 26 20.13 16.31 -10.86
C ILE A 26 20.64 15.05 -11.55
N TYR A 27 21.47 15.20 -12.59
CA TYR A 27 22.08 14.08 -13.29
C TYR A 27 22.98 13.25 -12.38
N ALA A 28 23.75 13.89 -11.51
CA ALA A 28 24.59 13.22 -10.53
C ALA A 28 23.79 12.60 -9.35
N GLY A 29 22.48 12.86 -9.25
CA GLY A 29 21.64 12.42 -8.13
C GLY A 29 21.96 13.12 -6.81
N SER A 30 22.70 14.22 -6.82
CA SER A 30 23.11 14.97 -5.62
C SER A 30 22.19 16.16 -5.31
N PHE A 31 21.23 16.46 -6.19
CA PHE A 31 20.28 17.55 -6.00
C PHE A 31 19.27 17.22 -4.88
N ASN A 32 19.45 17.83 -3.70
CA ASN A 32 18.72 17.50 -2.47
C ASN A 32 17.48 18.37 -2.24
N SER A 33 16.68 18.62 -3.28
CA SER A 33 15.42 19.35 -3.15
C SER A 33 14.44 19.01 -4.30
N ALA A 34 13.15 19.26 -4.12
CA ALA A 34 12.21 19.26 -5.25
C ALA A 34 12.32 20.56 -6.06
N LEU A 35 11.94 20.51 -7.35
CA LEU A 35 12.01 21.65 -8.28
C LEU A 35 11.11 22.84 -7.89
N LEU A 36 10.14 22.63 -7.01
CA LEU A 36 9.21 23.67 -6.55
C LEU A 36 9.28 23.88 -5.04
N GLU A 37 10.42 23.55 -4.42
CA GLU A 37 10.66 23.67 -2.98
C GLU A 37 11.98 24.41 -2.70
N ASP A 38 12.04 25.71 -3.02
CA ASP A 38 13.21 26.59 -2.78
C ASP A 38 12.87 27.95 -2.16
N LYS A 39 11.69 28.10 -1.55
CA LYS A 39 11.26 29.39 -0.95
C LYS A 39 11.14 30.53 -1.97
N SER A 40 11.02 30.20 -3.26
CA SER A 40 10.66 31.13 -4.32
C SER A 40 9.21 31.59 -4.24
N ASP A 41 8.85 32.60 -5.03
CA ASP A 41 7.45 33.04 -5.17
C ASP A 41 6.57 31.93 -5.74
N GLU A 42 7.10 31.10 -6.64
CA GLU A 42 6.43 29.92 -7.17
C GLU A 42 6.18 28.85 -6.10
N HIS A 43 7.14 28.66 -5.18
CA HIS A 43 6.94 27.83 -4.00
C HIS A 43 5.85 28.42 -3.08
N HIS A 44 5.91 29.72 -2.78
CA HIS A 44 4.88 30.38 -1.97
C HIS A 44 3.48 30.28 -2.58
N LEU A 45 3.36 30.42 -3.90
CA LEU A 45 2.09 30.22 -4.62
C LEU A 45 1.56 28.81 -4.40
N LEU A 46 2.40 27.79 -4.51
CA LEU A 46 2.02 26.40 -4.26
C LEU A 46 1.57 26.19 -2.80
N GLU A 47 2.29 26.75 -1.83
CA GLU A 47 1.95 26.66 -0.41
C GLU A 47 0.63 27.37 -0.08
N VAL A 48 0.33 28.51 -0.71
CA VAL A 48 -0.97 29.17 -0.59
C VAL A 48 -2.10 28.26 -1.09
N LEU A 49 -1.92 27.61 -2.25
CA LEU A 49 -2.91 26.70 -2.81
C LEU A 49 -3.14 25.49 -1.89
N LYS A 50 -2.05 24.88 -1.39
CA LYS A 50 -2.11 23.78 -0.42
C LYS A 50 -2.80 24.21 0.88
N GLY A 51 -2.47 25.39 1.39
CA GLY A 51 -3.05 25.93 2.63
C GLY A 51 -4.56 26.16 2.52
N VAL A 52 -5.03 26.68 1.38
CA VAL A 52 -6.47 26.83 1.12
C VAL A 52 -7.15 25.46 1.02
N ALA A 53 -6.56 24.51 0.28
CA ALA A 53 -7.09 23.16 0.16
C ALA A 53 -7.16 22.43 1.52
N TYR A 54 -6.11 22.54 2.33
CA TYR A 54 -6.08 21.98 3.68
C TYR A 54 -7.20 22.54 4.54
N LYS A 55 -7.33 23.87 4.60
CA LYS A 55 -8.29 24.55 5.48
C LYS A 55 -9.75 24.37 5.10
N HIS A 56 -10.04 24.11 3.83
CA HIS A 56 -11.41 24.18 3.30
C HIS A 56 -11.89 22.93 2.57
N VAL A 57 -10.98 22.07 2.11
CA VAL A 57 -11.31 20.86 1.35
C VAL A 57 -10.97 19.61 2.16
N PHE A 58 -9.75 19.47 2.65
CA PHE A 58 -9.33 18.25 3.36
C PHE A 58 -9.91 18.15 4.78
N THR A 59 -10.25 19.27 5.41
CA THR A 59 -10.99 19.31 6.70
C THR A 59 -12.51 19.25 6.52
N HIS A 60 -13.01 18.93 5.32
CA HIS A 60 -14.45 18.79 5.12
C HIS A 60 -14.92 17.49 5.78
N PRO A 61 -16.03 17.48 6.55
CA PRO A 61 -16.47 16.29 7.28
C PRO A 61 -16.65 15.02 6.43
N GLU A 62 -17.07 15.16 5.17
CA GLU A 62 -17.18 14.02 4.25
C GLU A 62 -15.83 13.42 3.90
N VAL A 63 -14.78 14.24 3.78
CA VAL A 63 -13.41 13.77 3.49
C VAL A 63 -12.87 13.03 4.72
N GLU A 64 -12.98 13.63 5.90
CA GLU A 64 -12.55 13.00 7.16
C GLU A 64 -13.28 11.67 7.41
N GLN A 65 -14.59 11.63 7.16
CA GLN A 65 -15.38 10.41 7.29
C GLN A 65 -14.92 9.32 6.31
N LEU A 66 -14.66 9.69 5.04
CA LEU A 66 -14.12 8.75 4.05
C LEU A 66 -12.74 8.21 4.46
N GLU A 67 -11.87 9.05 5.02
CA GLU A 67 -10.56 8.63 5.52
C GLU A 67 -10.66 7.66 6.71
N LEU A 68 -11.57 7.92 7.65
CA LEU A 68 -11.83 7.03 8.79
C LEU A 68 -12.40 5.68 8.34
N GLU A 69 -13.31 5.68 7.36
CA GLU A 69 -13.84 4.46 6.76
C GLU A 69 -12.74 3.67 6.05
N ALA A 70 -11.90 4.33 5.26
CA ALA A 70 -10.77 3.70 4.59
C ALA A 70 -9.79 3.07 5.60
N TYR A 71 -9.43 3.80 6.66
CA TYR A 71 -8.57 3.28 7.73
C TYR A 71 -9.14 2.00 8.36
N ARG A 72 -10.44 2.00 8.66
CA ARG A 72 -11.14 0.83 9.22
C ARG A 72 -11.12 -0.36 8.27
N ILE A 73 -11.47 -0.13 7.00
CA ILE A 73 -11.52 -1.16 5.95
C ILE A 73 -10.15 -1.83 5.81
N ILE A 74 -9.08 -1.05 5.65
CA ILE A 74 -7.73 -1.59 5.46
C ILE A 74 -7.24 -2.34 6.71
N SER A 75 -7.49 -1.77 7.90
CA SER A 75 -7.13 -2.41 9.18
C SER A 75 -7.83 -3.77 9.35
N ASP A 76 -9.12 -3.85 9.04
CA ASP A 76 -9.88 -5.08 9.18
C ASP A 76 -9.52 -6.11 8.10
N LEU A 77 -9.24 -5.68 6.86
CA LEU A 77 -8.69 -6.55 5.83
C LEU A 77 -7.37 -7.19 6.28
N LEU A 78 -6.43 -6.40 6.82
CA LEU A 78 -5.17 -6.93 7.38
C LEU A 78 -5.45 -7.94 8.50
N ASN A 79 -6.40 -7.66 9.38
CA ASN A 79 -6.81 -8.58 10.45
C ASN A 79 -7.43 -9.88 9.90
N PHE A 80 -8.19 -9.85 8.82
CA PHE A 80 -8.74 -11.07 8.19
C PHE A 80 -7.65 -11.97 7.60
N TYR A 81 -6.55 -11.40 7.10
CA TYR A 81 -5.41 -12.16 6.59
C TYR A 81 -4.36 -12.53 7.65
N ARG A 82 -4.49 -12.00 8.89
CA ARG A 82 -3.63 -12.34 10.03
C ARG A 82 -3.40 -13.85 10.24
N PRO A 83 -4.38 -14.76 10.06
CA PRO A 83 -4.14 -16.20 10.22
C PRO A 83 -2.99 -16.73 9.35
N LEU A 84 -2.82 -16.22 8.12
CA LEU A 84 -1.70 -16.62 7.24
C LEU A 84 -0.33 -16.22 7.84
N LEU A 85 -0.26 -15.07 8.51
CA LEU A 85 0.96 -14.59 9.16
C LEU A 85 1.30 -15.42 10.40
N LEU A 86 0.30 -15.93 11.12
CA LEU A 86 0.51 -16.68 12.35
C LEU A 86 0.88 -18.16 12.11
N MET A 87 0.82 -18.64 10.88
CA MET A 87 1.22 -20.02 10.55
C MET A 87 2.73 -20.23 10.77
N PRO A 88 3.15 -21.35 11.36
CA PRO A 88 4.55 -21.78 11.31
C PRO A 88 5.05 -21.85 9.86
N ARG A 89 6.33 -21.50 9.61
CA ARG A 89 6.90 -21.55 8.25
C ARG A 89 6.73 -22.89 7.56
N PRO A 90 6.99 -24.05 8.19
CA PRO A 90 6.80 -25.34 7.53
C PRO A 90 5.36 -25.56 7.05
N ASP A 91 4.38 -25.18 7.89
CA ASP A 91 2.96 -25.32 7.59
C ASP A 91 2.52 -24.36 6.46
N PHE A 92 3.00 -23.11 6.47
CA PHE A 92 2.70 -22.15 5.40
C PHE A 92 3.35 -22.55 4.09
N THR A 93 4.60 -23.05 4.13
CA THR A 93 5.31 -23.57 2.96
C THR A 93 4.54 -24.74 2.34
N GLN A 94 4.12 -25.70 3.17
CA GLN A 94 3.29 -26.81 2.73
C GLN A 94 1.97 -26.33 2.13
N LEU A 95 1.32 -25.35 2.76
CA LEU A 95 0.07 -24.76 2.27
C LEU A 95 0.27 -24.08 0.91
N TYR A 96 1.34 -23.30 0.76
CA TYR A 96 1.66 -22.58 -0.47
C TYR A 96 1.95 -23.53 -1.64
N GLN A 97 2.72 -24.60 -1.40
CA GLN A 97 3.10 -25.58 -2.43
C GLN A 97 1.90 -26.42 -2.87
N ASN A 98 1.15 -26.98 -1.91
CA ASN A 98 0.05 -27.90 -2.20
C ASN A 98 -1.28 -27.19 -2.49
N LYS A 99 -1.33 -25.86 -2.29
CA LYS A 99 -2.56 -25.05 -2.30
C LYS A 99 -3.64 -25.59 -1.35
N TYR A 100 -3.24 -26.35 -0.33
CA TYR A 100 -4.14 -26.99 0.63
C TYR A 100 -3.37 -27.41 1.89
N HIS A 101 -4.00 -27.26 3.06
CA HIS A 101 -3.47 -27.81 4.30
C HIS A 101 -4.59 -28.37 5.19
N LYS A 102 -4.47 -29.65 5.59
CA LYS A 102 -5.53 -30.37 6.33
C LYS A 102 -5.93 -29.71 7.65
N LYS A 103 -4.96 -29.17 8.40
CA LYS A 103 -5.19 -28.50 9.70
C LYS A 103 -5.64 -27.04 9.59
N TYR A 104 -5.38 -26.37 8.45
CA TYR A 104 -5.52 -24.93 8.27
C TYR A 104 -6.53 -24.65 7.15
N PHE A 105 -7.80 -24.99 7.43
CA PHE A 105 -8.88 -24.89 6.46
C PHE A 105 -9.17 -23.44 6.06
N ILE A 106 -9.19 -22.52 7.03
CA ILE A 106 -9.51 -21.10 6.77
C ILE A 106 -8.36 -20.43 6.00
N GLU A 107 -7.13 -20.67 6.41
CA GLU A 107 -5.91 -20.21 5.77
C GLU A 107 -5.81 -20.71 4.33
N THR A 108 -6.23 -21.95 4.07
CA THR A 108 -6.32 -22.46 2.70
C THR A 108 -7.24 -21.60 1.84
N ARG A 109 -8.42 -21.23 2.35
CA ARG A 109 -9.36 -20.37 1.62
C ARG A 109 -8.86 -18.94 1.47
N LEU A 110 -8.16 -18.42 2.48
CA LEU A 110 -7.54 -17.09 2.43
C LEU A 110 -6.40 -17.06 1.40
N LEU A 111 -5.57 -18.10 1.32
CA LEU A 111 -4.51 -18.19 0.31
C LEU A 111 -5.10 -18.16 -1.11
N HIS A 112 -6.21 -18.87 -1.35
CA HIS A 112 -6.89 -18.87 -2.66
C HIS A 112 -7.48 -17.53 -3.07
N LYS A 113 -7.68 -16.60 -2.12
CA LYS A 113 -8.13 -15.23 -2.41
C LYS A 113 -7.00 -14.33 -2.88
N LEU A 114 -5.76 -14.62 -2.50
CA LEU A 114 -4.60 -13.82 -2.90
C LEU A 114 -4.40 -13.95 -4.42
N SER A 115 -4.05 -12.84 -5.07
CA SER A 115 -3.81 -12.85 -6.51
C SER A 115 -2.62 -13.76 -6.88
N THR A 116 -2.76 -14.51 -7.96
CA THR A 116 -1.70 -15.40 -8.48
C THR A 116 -0.39 -14.65 -8.70
N LYS A 117 -0.42 -13.41 -9.20
CA LYS A 117 0.79 -12.61 -9.42
C LYS A 117 1.59 -12.37 -8.14
N HIS A 118 0.91 -12.10 -7.01
CA HIS A 118 1.58 -11.87 -5.74
C HIS A 118 2.10 -13.18 -5.14
N CYS A 119 1.33 -14.27 -5.30
CA CYS A 119 1.80 -15.61 -4.92
C CYS A 119 3.08 -16.00 -5.67
N LEU A 120 3.19 -15.67 -6.96
CA LEU A 120 4.40 -15.91 -7.77
C LEU A 120 5.58 -15.07 -7.26
N ALA A 121 5.38 -13.77 -7.02
CA ALA A 121 6.42 -12.91 -6.46
C ALA A 121 6.93 -13.39 -5.08
N TYR A 122 6.03 -13.92 -4.24
CA TYR A 122 6.44 -14.60 -3.01
C TYR A 122 7.32 -15.81 -3.31
N GLY A 123 6.91 -16.69 -4.22
CA GLY A 123 7.69 -17.87 -4.61
C GLY A 123 9.11 -17.51 -5.10
N GLU A 124 9.21 -16.55 -6.01
CA GLU A 124 10.49 -16.03 -6.52
C GLU A 124 11.36 -15.45 -5.39
N GLY A 125 10.76 -14.70 -4.45
CA GLY A 125 11.47 -14.17 -3.30
C GLY A 125 12.05 -15.25 -2.39
N ILE A 126 11.32 -16.36 -2.20
CA ILE A 126 11.81 -17.51 -1.43
C ILE A 126 12.96 -18.24 -2.13
N GLU A 127 12.91 -18.37 -3.46
CA GLU A 127 13.97 -19.04 -4.24
C GLU A 127 15.32 -18.32 -4.16
N VAL A 128 15.32 -16.99 -3.95
CA VAL A 128 16.53 -16.17 -3.81
C VAL A 128 17.19 -16.30 -2.42
N ILE A 129 16.53 -16.94 -1.45
CA ILE A 129 17.08 -17.12 -0.10
C ILE A 129 18.27 -18.10 -0.14
N CYS A 130 19.49 -17.57 -0.13
CA CYS A 130 20.74 -18.33 -0.15
C CYS A 130 21.29 -18.70 1.25
N THR A 131 20.62 -18.34 2.35
CA THR A 131 21.14 -18.59 3.71
C THR A 131 21.05 -20.05 4.12
N THR A 132 22.08 -20.53 4.81
CA THR A 132 22.13 -21.88 5.40
C THR A 132 21.55 -21.91 6.82
N HIS A 133 21.42 -20.77 7.49
CA HIS A 133 20.95 -20.66 8.87
C HIS A 133 19.41 -20.66 8.94
N GLU A 134 18.85 -21.58 9.73
CA GLU A 134 17.40 -21.78 9.77
C GLU A 134 16.63 -20.59 10.33
N THR A 135 17.21 -19.88 11.31
CA THR A 135 16.62 -18.66 11.89
C THR A 135 16.53 -17.51 10.87
N GLU A 136 17.54 -17.36 10.01
CA GLU A 136 17.52 -16.34 8.96
C GLU A 136 16.49 -16.68 7.88
N LYS A 137 16.33 -17.98 7.54
CA LYS A 137 15.26 -18.43 6.65
C LYS A 137 13.87 -18.13 7.20
N ASP A 138 13.65 -18.36 8.50
CA ASP A 138 12.37 -18.04 9.16
C ASP A 138 12.07 -16.53 9.05
N ILE A 139 13.04 -15.66 9.30
CA ILE A 139 12.88 -14.20 9.22
C ILE A 139 12.60 -13.75 7.78
N LEU A 140 13.40 -14.21 6.82
CA LEU A 140 13.26 -13.81 5.41
C LEU A 140 11.96 -14.33 4.80
N GLU A 141 11.58 -15.57 5.08
CA GLU A 141 10.30 -16.10 4.60
C GLU A 141 9.13 -15.33 5.21
N PHE A 142 9.16 -15.02 6.51
CA PHE A 142 8.12 -14.20 7.14
C PHE A 142 8.04 -12.80 6.53
N TYR A 143 9.19 -12.18 6.22
CA TYR A 143 9.23 -10.90 5.51
C TYR A 143 8.51 -10.97 4.15
N TYR A 144 8.84 -11.97 3.32
CA TYR A 144 8.19 -12.15 2.02
C TYR A 144 6.70 -12.50 2.17
N ARG A 145 6.32 -13.26 3.19
CA ARG A 145 4.91 -13.57 3.48
C ARG A 145 4.13 -12.33 3.91
N ALA A 146 4.70 -11.47 4.73
CA ALA A 146 4.11 -10.19 5.08
C ALA A 146 3.99 -9.29 3.83
N ARG A 147 5.01 -9.29 2.98
CA ARG A 147 5.00 -8.53 1.72
C ARG A 147 3.93 -9.01 0.76
N LEU A 148 3.74 -10.31 0.61
CA LEU A 148 2.65 -10.92 -0.17
C LEU A 148 1.27 -10.34 0.22
N ILE A 149 1.00 -10.23 1.52
CA ILE A 149 -0.29 -9.69 2.01
C ILE A 149 -0.38 -8.19 1.78
N GLN A 150 0.71 -7.45 2.03
CA GLN A 150 0.78 -6.01 1.76
C GLN A 150 0.52 -5.71 0.28
N ASP A 151 1.23 -6.39 -0.63
CA ASP A 151 1.11 -6.18 -2.08
C ASP A 151 -0.32 -6.50 -2.57
N TYR A 152 -0.96 -7.52 -2.00
CA TYR A 152 -2.34 -7.86 -2.33
C TYR A 152 -3.33 -6.77 -1.87
N ILE A 153 -3.19 -6.26 -0.64
CA ILE A 153 -4.09 -5.23 -0.09
C ILE A 153 -3.85 -3.87 -0.76
N SER A 154 -2.60 -3.46 -0.94
CA SER A 154 -2.27 -2.19 -1.61
C SER A 154 -2.60 -2.23 -3.11
N GLY A 155 -2.69 -3.41 -3.70
CA GLY A 155 -3.12 -3.61 -5.09
C GLY A 155 -4.63 -3.50 -5.32
N MET A 156 -5.43 -3.32 -4.27
CA MET A 156 -6.88 -3.16 -4.36
C MET A 156 -7.27 -1.73 -4.76
N THR A 157 -8.34 -1.59 -5.54
CA THR A 157 -9.05 -0.31 -5.66
C THR A 157 -9.96 -0.10 -4.46
N ASP A 158 -10.31 1.15 -4.14
CA ASP A 158 -11.19 1.49 -3.02
C ASP A 158 -12.50 0.69 -3.05
N HIS A 159 -13.12 0.61 -4.24
CA HIS A 159 -14.35 -0.15 -4.42
C HIS A 159 -14.17 -1.65 -4.13
N TYR A 160 -13.08 -2.25 -4.61
CA TYR A 160 -12.80 -3.66 -4.38
C TYR A 160 -12.49 -3.94 -2.91
N ALA A 161 -11.66 -3.11 -2.26
CA ALA A 161 -11.33 -3.23 -0.85
C ALA A 161 -12.59 -3.17 0.02
N TYR A 162 -13.48 -2.20 -0.24
CA TYR A 162 -14.75 -2.08 0.47
C TYR A 162 -15.66 -3.31 0.25
N GLN A 163 -15.80 -3.78 -0.98
CA GLN A 163 -16.58 -4.99 -1.27
C GLN A 163 -16.04 -6.22 -0.55
N GLU A 164 -14.72 -6.41 -0.57
CA GLU A 164 -14.09 -7.57 0.05
C GLU A 164 -14.21 -7.51 1.57
N TYR A 165 -13.98 -6.34 2.18
CA TYR A 165 -14.24 -6.10 3.61
C TYR A 165 -15.68 -6.48 3.99
N ARG A 166 -16.68 -6.03 3.22
CA ARG A 166 -18.09 -6.37 3.49
C ARG A 166 -18.36 -7.86 3.41
N LYS A 167 -17.77 -8.59 2.46
CA LYS A 167 -17.95 -10.05 2.33
C LYS A 167 -17.43 -10.79 3.56
N PHE A 168 -16.33 -10.32 4.17
CA PHE A 168 -15.80 -10.88 5.41
C PHE A 168 -16.62 -10.45 6.64
N ALA A 169 -16.96 -9.16 6.76
CA ALA A 169 -17.66 -8.61 7.92
C ALA A 169 -19.09 -9.13 8.09
N VAL A 170 -19.85 -9.30 7.00
CA VAL A 170 -21.24 -9.79 7.06
C VAL A 170 -21.32 -11.23 7.57
N LYS A 171 -20.30 -12.05 7.34
CA LYS A 171 -20.29 -13.46 7.77
C LYS A 171 -20.01 -13.64 9.27
N ILE A 172 -19.38 -12.68 9.93
CA ILE A 172 -19.07 -12.76 11.38
C ILE A 172 -20.35 -12.60 12.22
N LYS A 173 -21.31 -11.76 11.81
CA LYS A 173 -22.59 -11.61 12.52
C LYS A 173 -23.41 -12.90 12.56
N ASN A 174 -23.37 -13.72 11.50
CA ASN A 174 -24.13 -14.97 11.44
C ASN A 174 -23.49 -16.11 12.25
N VAL A 175 -22.19 -16.04 12.55
CA VAL A 175 -21.52 -17.05 13.39
C VAL A 175 -21.65 -16.73 14.87
N MET A 176 -21.69 -15.46 15.27
CA MET A 176 -21.91 -15.07 16.68
C MET A 176 -23.36 -15.21 17.16
N LEU A 177 -24.33 -15.35 16.25
CA LEU A 177 -25.74 -15.60 16.60
C LEU A 177 -26.10 -17.10 16.70
N LEU A 178 -25.13 -17.99 16.50
CA LEU A 178 -25.31 -19.45 16.54
C LEU A 178 -24.60 -20.13 17.72
N ASN A 179 -24.09 -19.36 18.69
CA ASN A 179 -23.57 -19.87 19.96
C ASN A 179 -24.36 -19.27 21.13
#